data_AF-A0A2K5CDY5-F1
#
_entry.id   AF-A0A2K5CDY5-F1
#
_cell.length_a   1.000
_cell.length_b   1.000
_cell.length_c   1.000
_cell.angle_alpha   90.00
_cell.angle_beta   90.00
_cell.angle_gamma   90.00
#
_symmetry.space_group_name_H-M   'P 1'
#
loop_
_entity.id
_entity.type
_entity.pdbx_description
1 polymer ?
#
loop_
_entity_poly.entity_id
_entity_poly.type
_entity_poly.pdbx_seq_one_letter_code
_entity_poly.pdbx_strand_id
1 'polypeptide(L)'
;MHTWGKMAASMLLISIIIMVSASDNNSCLMTQVEMQSQRIFLNEVNTSCPVLMGKNAVLCCPPIALKYLIIITWEIILRGQPSCKKGYRKETNETKETNCTDERITWVSRPDQNPALQIRPVAITHDGYYRCIIGTPDGNFHRGYHLQVLVTPEVTLFQSRNGAVVCKAVAGKPAAQISWIPEGDCVTEQEYWGNGTVTVKSTCHWEGHDVYTVTCHVSHLTGNKCLSTKLNSGLRTSGSPALSSLRIILYVKLSLFVVILVITGFVFFQRINDVRMKVEGAGNQLNI
;
A
#
# COMPACT_ATOMS: atom_id res chain seq x y z
N MET A 1 -20.62 -38.64 43.40
CA MET A 1 -21.49 -38.06 42.34
C MET A 1 -21.51 -36.55 42.52
N HIS A 2 -21.17 -35.85 41.43
CA HIS A 2 -21.28 -34.41 41.15
C HIS A 2 -20.49 -33.41 42.01
N THR A 3 -19.27 -33.20 41.55
CA THR A 3 -18.40 -32.04 41.75
C THR A 3 -19.05 -30.74 41.26
N TRP A 4 -18.91 -29.72 42.09
CA TRP A 4 -19.28 -28.32 41.90
C TRP A 4 -18.78 -27.77 40.54
N GLY A 5 -19.70 -27.28 39.72
CA GLY A 5 -19.39 -26.65 38.44
C GLY A 5 -18.61 -25.35 38.64
N LYS A 6 -17.37 -25.32 38.17
CA LYS A 6 -16.63 -24.08 37.95
C LYS A 6 -17.27 -23.38 36.76
N MET A 7 -17.98 -22.28 37.02
CA MET A 7 -18.38 -21.34 35.97
C MET A 7 -17.11 -20.75 35.36
N ALA A 8 -16.81 -21.13 34.11
CA ALA A 8 -15.83 -20.44 33.29
C ALA A 8 -16.42 -19.07 32.94
N ALA A 9 -15.95 -18.03 33.63
CA ALA A 9 -16.21 -16.66 33.23
C ALA A 9 -15.59 -16.46 31.84
N SER A 10 -16.45 -16.45 30.81
CA SER A 10 -16.08 -16.07 29.46
C SER A 10 -15.63 -14.61 29.50
N MET A 11 -14.31 -14.40 29.46
CA MET A 11 -13.70 -13.09 29.38
C MET A 11 -13.96 -12.56 27.97
N LEU A 12 -15.13 -11.93 27.78
CA LEU A 12 -15.46 -11.14 26.60
C LEU A 12 -14.48 -9.97 26.53
N LEU A 13 -13.38 -10.15 25.79
CA LEU A 13 -12.53 -9.06 25.33
C LEU A 13 -13.36 -8.24 24.35
N ILE A 14 -14.09 -7.26 24.87
CA ILE A 14 -14.69 -6.20 24.07
C ILE A 14 -13.53 -5.40 23.51
N SER A 15 -13.13 -5.71 22.27
CA SER A 15 -12.25 -4.84 21.50
C SER A 15 -13.00 -3.53 21.27
N ILE A 16 -12.73 -2.54 22.12
CA ILE A 16 -13.17 -1.17 21.90
C ILE A 16 -12.39 -0.67 20.68
N ILE A 17 -12.97 -0.84 19.49
CA ILE A 17 -12.51 -0.18 18.28
C ILE A 17 -12.85 1.29 18.48
N ILE A 18 -11.90 2.07 19.01
CA ILE A 18 -11.96 3.52 18.94
C ILE A 18 -11.81 3.87 17.46
N MET A 19 -12.93 3.96 16.74
CA MET A 19 -12.95 4.65 15.46
C MET A 19 -12.65 6.11 15.76
N VAL A 20 -11.40 6.51 15.62
CA VAL A 20 -11.04 7.92 15.49
C VAL A 20 -11.62 8.36 14.15
N SER A 21 -12.87 8.84 14.18
CA SER A 21 -13.41 9.61 13.07
C SER A 21 -12.48 10.80 12.89
N ALA A 22 -11.80 10.87 11.75
CA ALA A 22 -11.19 12.11 11.29
C ALA A 22 -12.31 13.15 11.25
N SER A 23 -12.36 14.03 12.24
CA SER A 23 -13.34 15.10 12.25
C SER A 23 -13.05 16.00 11.06
N ASP A 24 -14.00 16.17 10.16
CA ASP A 24 -14.06 17.29 9.23
C ASP A 24 -14.31 18.59 10.03
N ASN A 25 -13.37 18.96 10.92
CA ASN A 25 -13.47 20.17 11.76
C ASN A 25 -13.04 21.44 11.00
N ASN A 26 -12.94 21.41 9.67
CA ASN A 26 -12.43 22.53 8.88
C ASN A 26 -13.45 23.65 8.61
N SER A 27 -14.61 23.66 9.27
CA SER A 27 -15.52 24.80 9.21
C SER A 27 -15.12 25.84 10.25
N CYS A 28 -14.67 27.01 9.82
CA CYS A 28 -14.52 28.21 10.67
C CYS A 28 -15.91 28.78 11.05
N LEU A 29 -16.81 27.97 11.60
CA LEU A 29 -18.11 28.43 12.11
C LEU A 29 -17.98 28.60 13.63
N MET A 30 -17.95 29.85 14.10
CA MET A 30 -18.04 30.13 15.53
C MET A 30 -19.46 30.61 15.86
N THR A 31 -20.19 29.82 16.63
CA THR A 31 -21.44 30.23 17.26
C THR A 31 -21.16 31.23 18.37
N GLN A 32 -22.00 32.27 18.50
CA GLN A 32 -21.89 33.33 19.54
C GLN A 32 -21.81 32.80 20.99
N VAL A 33 -22.15 31.54 21.23
CA VAL A 33 -22.21 30.88 22.55
C VAL A 33 -20.83 30.65 23.17
N GLU A 34 -19.74 30.60 22.38
CA GLU A 34 -18.38 30.39 22.91
C GLU A 34 -17.69 31.69 23.39
N MET A 35 -18.26 32.88 23.11
CA MET A 35 -17.63 34.16 23.46
C MET A 35 -17.61 34.47 24.97
N GLN A 36 -18.30 33.71 25.83
CA GLN A 36 -18.35 34.00 27.27
C GLN A 36 -17.56 33.03 28.17
N SER A 37 -17.18 31.85 27.69
CA SER A 37 -16.57 30.82 28.58
C SER A 37 -15.04 30.77 28.54
N GLN A 38 -14.38 31.45 27.60
CA GLN A 38 -12.97 31.21 27.33
C GLN A 38 -12.15 32.51 27.37
N ARG A 39 -12.05 33.12 28.56
CA ARG A 39 -10.83 33.86 28.96
C ARG A 39 -9.68 32.87 29.25
N ILE A 40 -9.45 31.92 28.35
CA ILE A 40 -8.28 31.05 28.44
C ILE A 40 -7.22 31.76 27.61
N PHE A 41 -6.16 32.19 28.29
CA PHE A 41 -4.88 32.50 27.67
C PHE A 41 -4.59 31.41 26.63
N LEU A 42 -4.69 31.74 25.35
CA LEU A 42 -4.28 30.87 24.24
C LEU A 42 -2.76 30.82 24.27
N ASN A 43 -2.22 30.08 25.25
CA ASN A 43 -0.86 29.61 25.20
C ASN A 43 -0.71 28.73 23.96
N GLU A 44 0.48 28.80 23.37
CA GLU A 44 0.91 28.28 22.09
C GLU A 44 0.65 26.76 21.92
N VAL A 45 -0.59 26.36 21.65
CA VAL A 45 -0.91 25.00 21.20
C VAL A 45 -0.68 24.95 19.69
N ASN A 46 0.56 24.69 19.30
CA ASN A 46 0.91 24.37 17.92
C ASN A 46 0.06 23.18 17.45
N THR A 47 -0.94 23.45 16.62
CA THR A 47 -1.96 22.46 16.24
C THR A 47 -1.47 21.63 15.06
N SER A 48 -1.44 20.31 15.18
CA SER A 48 -1.20 19.43 14.03
C SER A 48 -2.42 19.43 13.11
N CYS A 49 -2.19 19.58 11.81
CA CYS A 49 -3.27 19.67 10.81
C CYS A 49 -2.97 18.71 9.64
N PRO A 50 -3.36 17.42 9.75
CA PRO A 50 -3.22 16.47 8.66
C PRO A 50 -4.25 16.76 7.57
N VAL A 51 -3.81 16.89 6.31
CA VAL A 51 -4.70 17.13 5.17
C VAL A 51 -4.35 16.23 4.01
N LEU A 52 -5.34 15.54 3.45
CA LEU A 52 -5.14 14.69 2.27
C LEU A 52 -4.79 15.52 1.03
N MET A 53 -3.77 15.08 0.30
CA MET A 53 -3.37 15.66 -0.99
C MET A 53 -4.55 15.70 -1.96
N GLY A 54 -4.66 16.80 -2.72
CA GLY A 54 -5.75 17.03 -3.66
C GLY A 54 -7.03 17.57 -3.03
N LYS A 55 -7.17 17.54 -1.68
CA LYS A 55 -8.29 18.18 -0.97
C LYS A 55 -8.01 19.66 -0.72
N ASN A 56 -9.05 20.38 -0.28
CA ASN A 56 -8.93 21.77 0.13
C ASN A 56 -8.66 21.84 1.64
N ALA A 57 -7.81 22.79 2.06
CA ALA A 57 -7.61 23.11 3.47
C ALA A 57 -8.09 24.52 3.78
N VAL A 58 -8.59 24.74 5.00
CA VAL A 58 -8.89 26.07 5.54
C VAL A 58 -8.23 26.18 6.92
N LEU A 59 -7.45 27.24 7.14
CA LEU A 59 -6.74 27.52 8.38
C LEU A 59 -7.31 28.79 8.99
N CYS A 60 -7.92 28.68 10.17
CA CYS A 60 -8.59 29.80 10.83
C CYS A 60 -7.60 30.61 11.69
N CYS A 61 -7.80 31.92 11.82
CA CYS A 61 -7.07 32.73 12.81
C CYS A 61 -7.66 32.58 14.22
N PRO A 62 -7.03 33.16 15.26
CA PRO A 62 -7.65 33.28 16.58
C PRO A 62 -9.03 33.97 16.49
N PRO A 63 -10.02 33.52 17.30
CA PRO A 63 -11.35 34.10 17.29
C PRO A 63 -11.36 35.46 17.98
N ILE A 64 -11.14 36.52 17.20
CA ILE A 64 -11.11 37.90 17.67
C ILE A 64 -12.26 38.68 17.01
N ALA A 65 -12.91 39.56 17.77
CA ALA A 65 -13.94 40.43 17.22
C ALA A 65 -13.33 41.38 16.18
N LEU A 66 -13.71 41.22 14.91
CA LEU A 66 -13.15 41.96 13.77
C LEU A 66 -13.34 43.48 13.87
N LYS A 67 -14.22 43.96 14.77
CA LYS A 67 -14.34 45.39 15.09
C LYS A 67 -13.03 45.99 15.64
N TYR A 68 -12.23 45.21 16.37
CA TYR A 68 -10.95 45.63 16.95
C TYR A 68 -9.73 45.31 16.08
N LEU A 69 -9.95 44.79 14.88
CA LEU A 69 -8.85 44.44 13.97
C LEU A 69 -8.08 45.69 13.53
N ILE A 70 -6.75 45.64 13.60
CA ILE A 70 -5.85 46.65 12.99
C ILE A 70 -5.13 46.03 11.79
N ILE A 71 -4.55 44.84 11.99
CA ILE A 71 -3.72 44.16 11.00
C ILE A 71 -3.86 42.64 11.13
N ILE A 72 -3.83 41.93 10.01
CA ILE A 72 -3.69 40.48 9.95
C ILE A 72 -2.38 40.16 9.24
N THR A 73 -1.61 39.24 9.78
CA THR A 73 -0.42 38.70 9.12
C THR A 73 -0.46 37.18 9.15
N TRP A 74 -0.43 36.55 7.99
CA TRP A 74 -0.08 35.14 7.85
C TRP A 74 1.41 35.03 7.56
N GLU A 75 2.11 34.28 8.39
CA GLU A 75 3.49 33.85 8.15
C GLU A 75 3.48 32.37 7.76
N ILE A 76 4.08 32.07 6.62
CA ILE A 76 4.01 30.76 5.98
C ILE A 76 5.43 30.27 5.76
N ILE A 77 5.78 29.14 6.36
CA ILE A 77 7.11 28.55 6.31
C ILE A 77 6.95 27.14 5.75
N LEU A 78 7.08 27.01 4.43
CA LEU A 78 7.03 25.73 3.75
C LEU A 78 8.36 25.00 3.91
N ARG A 79 8.32 23.67 3.95
CA ARG A 79 9.53 22.85 4.15
C ARG A 79 10.55 23.10 3.02
N GLY A 80 11.75 23.53 3.40
CA GLY A 80 12.84 23.78 2.45
C GLY A 80 12.69 25.05 1.61
N GLN A 81 11.75 25.94 1.96
CA GLN A 81 11.52 27.21 1.28
C GLN A 81 11.70 28.40 2.24
N PRO A 82 12.02 29.59 1.74
CA PRO A 82 12.02 30.81 2.55
C PRO A 82 10.59 31.13 3.04
N SER A 83 10.51 31.86 4.16
CA SER A 83 9.22 32.29 4.69
C SER A 83 8.52 33.29 3.76
N CYS A 84 7.22 33.09 3.55
CA CYS A 84 6.34 33.97 2.81
C CYS A 84 5.35 34.64 3.79
N LYS A 85 4.94 35.89 3.50
CA LYS A 85 3.98 36.62 4.34
C LYS A 85 2.82 37.18 3.53
N LYS A 86 1.60 37.02 4.03
CA LYS A 86 0.40 37.70 3.52
C LYS A 86 -0.15 38.60 4.62
N GLY A 87 -0.27 39.89 4.34
CA GLY A 87 -0.73 40.91 5.27
C GLY A 87 -2.01 41.57 4.80
N TYR A 88 -2.84 42.00 5.75
CA TYR A 88 -4.00 42.85 5.51
C TYR A 88 -4.05 43.97 6.55
N ARG A 89 -4.17 45.23 6.11
CA ARG A 89 -4.33 46.39 6.98
C ARG A 89 -5.78 46.89 6.89
N LYS A 90 -6.47 46.95 8.02
CA LYS A 90 -7.89 47.35 8.05
C LYS A 90 -8.10 48.81 7.67
N GLU A 91 -7.24 49.70 8.16
CA GLU A 91 -7.36 51.16 7.96
C GLU A 91 -7.38 51.55 6.48
N THR A 92 -6.45 51.00 5.68
CA THR A 92 -6.36 51.27 4.23
C THR A 92 -7.16 50.28 3.39
N ASN A 93 -7.67 49.21 4.02
CA ASN A 93 -8.31 48.08 3.35
C ASN A 93 -7.43 47.43 2.26
N GLU A 94 -6.12 47.35 2.51
CA GLU A 94 -5.15 46.83 1.55
C GLU A 94 -4.59 45.48 1.98
N THR A 95 -4.43 44.58 1.00
CA THR A 95 -3.66 43.34 1.16
C THR A 95 -2.27 43.50 0.54
N LYS A 96 -1.25 42.97 1.22
CA LYS A 96 0.12 42.93 0.70
C LYS A 96 0.70 41.53 0.86
N GLU A 97 1.39 41.06 -0.16
CA GLU A 97 2.10 39.78 -0.12
C GLU A 97 3.60 40.01 -0.26
N THR A 98 4.40 39.18 0.41
CA THR A 98 5.86 39.26 0.36
C THR A 98 6.41 37.85 0.25
N ASN A 99 7.14 37.60 -0.84
CA ASN A 99 7.77 36.32 -1.18
C ASN A 99 6.82 35.13 -1.32
N CYS A 100 5.51 35.34 -1.41
CA CYS A 100 4.54 34.28 -1.68
C CYS A 100 4.39 34.10 -3.20
N THR A 101 4.78 32.95 -3.72
CA THR A 101 4.68 32.61 -5.14
C THR A 101 3.57 31.60 -5.44
N ASP A 102 3.13 30.83 -4.44
CA ASP A 102 2.09 29.82 -4.63
C ASP A 102 0.69 30.45 -4.61
N GLU A 103 0.11 30.58 -5.80
CA GLU A 103 -1.22 31.15 -6.02
C GLU A 103 -2.36 30.30 -5.43
N ARG A 104 -2.10 29.05 -5.02
CA ARG A 104 -3.13 28.19 -4.41
C ARG A 104 -3.40 28.54 -2.96
N ILE A 105 -2.47 29.25 -2.32
CA ILE A 105 -2.60 29.73 -0.95
C ILE A 105 -3.23 31.12 -1.01
N THR A 106 -4.50 31.23 -0.64
CA THR A 106 -5.29 32.46 -0.78
C THR A 106 -6.11 32.74 0.48
N TRP A 107 -6.62 33.95 0.62
CA TRP A 107 -7.64 34.25 1.61
C TRP A 107 -8.95 33.53 1.24
N VAL A 108 -9.71 33.07 2.24
CA VAL A 108 -11.04 32.48 2.01
C VAL A 108 -12.01 33.50 1.39
N SER A 109 -11.96 34.73 1.90
CA SER A 109 -12.75 35.87 1.42
C SER A 109 -12.02 37.17 1.78
N ARG A 110 -12.73 38.30 1.82
CA ARG A 110 -12.15 39.54 2.33
C ARG A 110 -11.68 39.36 3.79
N PRO A 111 -10.45 39.75 4.15
CA PRO A 111 -9.87 39.43 5.47
C PRO A 111 -10.57 40.08 6.66
N ASP A 112 -11.28 41.19 6.44
CA ASP A 112 -12.11 41.89 7.43
C ASP A 112 -13.44 41.19 7.75
N GLN A 113 -13.84 40.23 6.91
CA GLN A 113 -15.02 39.38 7.12
C GLN A 113 -14.60 37.98 7.59
N ASN A 114 -13.57 37.42 6.96
CA ASN A 114 -13.01 36.14 7.33
C ASN A 114 -11.48 36.16 7.14
N PRO A 115 -10.70 36.17 8.22
CA PRO A 115 -9.24 36.22 8.16
C PRO A 115 -8.62 34.86 7.82
N ALA A 116 -9.42 33.81 7.59
CA ALA A 116 -8.93 32.48 7.31
C ALA A 116 -8.19 32.38 5.96
N LEU A 117 -7.18 31.52 5.95
CA LEU A 117 -6.42 31.16 4.77
C LEU A 117 -6.96 29.85 4.20
N GLN A 118 -6.96 29.70 2.89
CA GLN A 118 -7.30 28.45 2.21
C GLN A 118 -6.19 28.00 1.26
N ILE A 119 -6.14 26.69 1.04
CA ILE A 119 -5.23 26.04 0.11
C ILE A 119 -6.05 25.17 -0.83
N ARG A 120 -6.03 25.46 -2.14
CA ARG A 120 -6.86 24.76 -3.14
C ARG A 120 -6.12 24.49 -4.45
N PRO A 121 -5.90 23.22 -4.83
CA PRO A 121 -5.86 22.03 -3.98
C PRO A 121 -4.55 21.94 -3.18
N VAL A 122 -4.55 21.15 -2.11
CA VAL A 122 -3.34 20.85 -1.33
C VAL A 122 -2.40 19.95 -2.13
N ALA A 123 -1.11 20.29 -2.14
CA ALA A 123 -0.01 19.48 -2.67
C ALA A 123 1.05 19.27 -1.59
N ILE A 124 1.91 18.27 -1.80
CA ILE A 124 2.98 17.89 -0.86
C ILE A 124 3.87 19.09 -0.48
N THR A 125 4.11 20.02 -1.40
CA THR A 125 4.91 21.23 -1.18
C THR A 125 4.33 22.19 -0.14
N HIS A 126 3.06 22.01 0.25
CA HIS A 126 2.42 22.80 1.30
C HIS A 126 2.71 22.26 2.71
N ASP A 127 3.47 21.17 2.88
CA ASP A 127 3.98 20.77 4.19
C ASP A 127 4.76 21.92 4.82
N GLY A 128 4.40 22.29 6.06
CA GLY A 128 5.07 23.39 6.73
C GLY A 128 4.29 23.96 7.90
N TYR A 129 4.75 25.12 8.34
CA TYR A 129 4.16 25.86 9.44
C TYR A 129 3.44 27.11 8.94
N TYR A 130 2.20 27.29 9.39
CA TYR A 130 1.35 28.42 9.05
C TYR A 130 0.92 29.12 10.33
N ARG A 131 1.25 30.41 10.46
CA ARG A 131 0.92 31.19 11.65
C ARG A 131 0.11 32.41 11.27
N CYS A 132 -1.10 32.51 11.80
CA CYS A 132 -1.87 33.74 11.76
C CYS A 132 -1.56 34.59 12.98
N ILE A 133 -1.41 35.90 12.76
CA ILE A 133 -1.22 36.92 13.77
C ILE A 133 -2.26 38.02 13.52
N ILE A 134 -3.11 38.29 14.50
CA ILE A 134 -4.09 39.38 14.51
C ILE A 134 -3.61 40.44 15.49
N GLY A 135 -3.37 41.66 14.99
CA GLY A 135 -3.06 42.82 15.81
C GLY A 135 -4.32 43.61 16.15
N THR A 136 -4.46 43.98 17.42
CA THR A 136 -5.56 44.78 17.98
C THR A 136 -4.99 45.82 18.96
N PRO A 137 -5.79 46.81 19.42
CA PRO A 137 -5.36 47.73 20.46
C PRO A 137 -4.94 47.03 21.77
N ASP A 138 -5.54 45.88 22.07
CA ASP A 138 -5.28 45.12 23.31
C ASP A 138 -4.04 44.22 23.20
N GLY A 139 -3.42 44.14 22.02
CA GLY A 139 -2.24 43.33 21.75
C GLY A 139 -2.35 42.45 20.52
N ASN A 140 -1.40 41.52 20.40
CA ASN A 140 -1.27 40.59 19.27
C ASN A 140 -1.71 39.18 19.69
N PHE A 141 -2.60 38.58 18.90
CA PHE A 141 -3.09 37.22 19.10
C PHE A 141 -2.63 36.35 17.94
N HIS A 142 -2.19 35.12 18.22
CA HIS A 142 -1.68 34.25 17.17
C HIS A 142 -2.20 32.82 17.29
N ARG A 143 -2.25 32.12 16.14
CA ARG A 143 -2.55 30.68 16.04
C ARG A 143 -1.67 30.06 14.99
N GLY A 144 -0.98 28.97 15.36
CA GLY A 144 -0.05 28.24 14.52
C GLY A 144 -0.55 26.84 14.16
N TYR A 145 -0.30 26.42 12.92
CA TYR A 145 -0.63 25.11 12.38
C TYR A 145 0.61 24.45 11.79
N HIS A 146 0.87 23.21 12.19
CA HIS A 146 1.78 22.30 11.49
C HIS A 146 0.97 21.51 10.47
N LEU A 147 0.94 21.99 9.22
CA LEU A 147 0.21 21.34 8.15
C LEU A 147 1.01 20.14 7.66
N GLN A 148 0.39 18.97 7.74
CA GLN A 148 0.97 17.68 7.33
C GLN A 148 0.18 17.12 6.16
N VAL A 149 0.79 17.08 4.98
CA VAL A 149 0.13 16.57 3.78
C VAL A 149 0.17 15.04 3.80
N LEU A 150 -1.01 14.42 3.71
CA LEU A 150 -1.16 12.97 3.62
C LEU A 150 -1.28 12.53 2.16
N VAL A 151 -0.64 11.43 1.79
CA VAL A 151 -0.74 10.82 0.45
C VAL A 151 -1.20 9.39 0.62
N THR A 152 -2.33 9.04 0.00
CA THR A 152 -2.87 7.69 0.09
C THR A 152 -2.01 6.72 -0.73
N PRO A 153 -1.49 5.64 -0.14
CA PRO A 153 -0.71 4.67 -0.89
C PRO A 153 -1.58 3.89 -1.87
N GLU A 154 -1.00 3.59 -3.04
CA GLU A 154 -1.57 2.61 -3.96
C GLU A 154 -1.17 1.20 -3.52
N VAL A 155 -2.14 0.35 -3.24
CA VAL A 155 -1.90 -0.98 -2.67
C VAL A 155 -2.08 -2.04 -3.75
N THR A 156 -1.06 -2.88 -3.92
CA THR A 156 -1.06 -4.01 -4.85
C THR A 156 -0.66 -5.29 -4.12
N LEU A 157 -1.22 -6.42 -4.56
CA LEU A 157 -0.94 -7.74 -4.05
C LEU A 157 -0.77 -8.69 -5.23
N PHE A 158 0.36 -9.39 -5.30
CA PHE A 158 0.63 -10.34 -6.38
C PHE A 158 1.55 -11.47 -5.93
N GLN A 159 1.49 -12.61 -6.62
CA GLN A 159 2.41 -13.72 -6.42
C GLN A 159 3.61 -13.57 -7.36
N SER A 160 4.81 -13.62 -6.80
CA SER A 160 6.08 -13.62 -7.52
C SER A 160 6.34 -14.97 -8.18
N ARG A 161 7.17 -14.99 -9.22
CA ARG A 161 7.57 -16.21 -9.94
C ARG A 161 8.23 -17.25 -9.03
N ASN A 162 8.86 -16.82 -7.95
CA ASN A 162 9.53 -17.68 -6.98
C ASN A 162 8.56 -18.31 -5.96
N GLY A 163 7.25 -18.11 -6.12
CA GLY A 163 6.21 -18.60 -5.20
C GLY A 163 5.89 -17.65 -4.04
N ALA A 164 6.77 -16.67 -3.76
CA ALA A 164 6.57 -15.62 -2.76
C ALA A 164 5.32 -14.79 -3.05
N VAL A 165 4.65 -14.29 -2.02
CA VAL A 165 3.56 -13.30 -2.17
C VAL A 165 4.08 -11.93 -1.77
N VAL A 166 3.84 -10.94 -2.62
CA VAL A 166 4.32 -9.57 -2.45
C VAL A 166 3.14 -8.65 -2.28
N CYS A 167 3.10 -7.92 -1.16
CA CYS A 167 2.20 -6.80 -0.96
C CYS A 167 2.99 -5.50 -0.98
N LYS A 168 2.56 -4.55 -1.79
CA LYS A 168 3.25 -3.28 -1.99
C LYS A 168 2.29 -2.12 -1.79
N ALA A 169 2.61 -1.23 -0.86
CA ALA A 169 1.95 0.04 -0.63
C ALA A 169 2.84 1.16 -1.18
N VAL A 170 2.51 1.67 -2.36
CA VAL A 170 3.35 2.57 -3.16
C VAL A 170 3.10 4.03 -2.77
N ALA A 171 4.18 4.79 -2.58
CA ALA A 171 4.17 6.25 -2.42
C ALA A 171 3.19 6.80 -1.37
N GLY A 172 3.05 6.13 -0.22
CA GLY A 172 2.28 6.62 0.92
C GLY A 172 2.98 7.75 1.67
N LYS A 173 2.22 8.67 2.26
CA LYS A 173 2.74 9.67 3.21
C LYS A 173 1.76 9.81 4.38
N PRO A 174 2.13 9.43 5.61
CA PRO A 174 3.39 8.77 6.00
C PRO A 174 3.53 7.34 5.43
N ALA A 175 4.61 6.64 5.78
CA ALA A 175 4.77 5.23 5.41
C ALA A 175 3.60 4.38 5.94
N ALA A 176 3.05 3.53 5.09
CA ALA A 176 2.01 2.57 5.49
C ALA A 176 2.61 1.39 6.25
N GLN A 177 1.81 0.76 7.11
CA GLN A 177 2.20 -0.47 7.79
C GLN A 177 1.56 -1.67 7.08
N ILE A 178 2.33 -2.71 6.83
CA ILE A 178 1.86 -3.95 6.21
C ILE A 178 1.91 -5.08 7.23
N SER A 179 0.81 -5.81 7.38
CA SER A 179 0.71 -7.04 8.14
C SER A 179 0.01 -8.13 7.33
N TRP A 180 0.15 -9.39 7.74
CA TRP A 180 -0.34 -10.55 6.99
C TRP A 180 -1.17 -11.48 7.85
N ILE A 181 -2.17 -12.10 7.22
CA ILE A 181 -3.02 -13.11 7.84
C ILE A 181 -3.19 -14.29 6.85
N PRO A 182 -2.80 -15.53 7.21
CA PRO A 182 -2.04 -15.88 8.41
C PRO A 182 -0.61 -15.30 8.38
N GLU A 183 0.06 -15.28 9.53
CA GLU A 183 1.47 -14.91 9.61
C GLU A 183 2.32 -15.87 8.77
N GLY A 184 3.41 -15.36 8.19
CA GLY A 184 4.36 -16.12 7.38
C GLY A 184 5.75 -15.52 7.47
N ASP A 185 6.72 -16.13 6.79
CA ASP A 185 8.11 -15.69 6.78
C ASP A 185 8.27 -14.51 5.83
N CYS A 186 8.22 -13.31 6.41
CA CYS A 186 8.10 -12.04 5.71
C CYS A 186 9.35 -11.17 5.84
N VAL A 187 9.76 -10.56 4.73
CA VAL A 187 10.76 -9.47 4.69
C VAL A 187 10.07 -8.20 4.23
N THR A 188 10.19 -7.13 5.01
CA THR A 188 9.59 -5.83 4.70
C THR A 188 10.67 -4.78 4.47
N GLU A 189 10.60 -4.12 3.32
CA GLU A 189 11.54 -3.10 2.85
C GLU A 189 10.80 -1.77 2.68
N GLN A 190 11.53 -0.66 2.88
CA GLN A 190 11.01 0.69 2.66
C GLN A 190 11.92 1.45 1.69
N GLU A 191 11.31 2.08 0.69
CA GLU A 191 11.95 2.94 -0.29
C GLU A 191 11.47 4.37 -0.10
N TYR A 192 12.40 5.29 0.17
CA TYR A 192 12.13 6.70 0.42
C TYR A 192 12.29 7.52 -0.84
N TRP A 193 11.25 8.25 -1.22
CA TRP A 193 11.26 9.12 -2.40
C TRP A 193 11.64 10.55 -2.04
N GLY A 194 12.26 11.27 -2.99
CA GLY A 194 12.68 12.67 -2.80
C GLY A 194 11.52 13.65 -2.52
N ASN A 195 10.28 13.29 -2.86
CA ASN A 195 9.07 14.04 -2.54
C ASN A 195 8.55 13.76 -1.11
N GLY A 196 9.25 12.95 -0.31
CA GLY A 196 8.87 12.61 1.06
C GLY A 196 7.78 11.54 1.18
N THR A 197 7.39 10.90 0.08
CA THR A 197 6.56 9.68 0.12
C THR A 197 7.42 8.44 0.35
N VAL A 198 6.80 7.36 0.82
CA VAL A 198 7.47 6.09 1.14
C VAL A 198 6.71 4.95 0.49
N THR A 199 7.44 4.09 -0.23
CA THR A 199 6.93 2.82 -0.72
C THR A 199 7.32 1.72 0.25
N VAL A 200 6.34 0.98 0.76
CA VAL A 200 6.57 -0.17 1.65
C VAL A 200 6.25 -1.44 0.88
N LYS A 201 7.19 -2.38 0.87
CA LYS A 201 7.06 -3.66 0.17
C LYS A 201 7.32 -4.78 1.16
N SER A 202 6.33 -5.65 1.34
CA SER A 202 6.45 -6.86 2.17
C SER A 202 6.37 -8.09 1.28
N THR A 203 7.35 -8.97 1.40
CA THR A 203 7.45 -10.22 0.63
C THR A 203 7.43 -11.39 1.60
N CYS A 204 6.47 -12.30 1.45
CA CYS A 204 6.24 -13.38 2.39
C CYS A 204 6.21 -14.76 1.72
N HIS A 205 6.58 -15.76 2.52
CA HIS A 205 6.49 -17.17 2.19
C HIS A 205 5.73 -17.89 3.31
N TRP A 206 5.02 -18.95 2.95
CA TRP A 206 4.37 -19.85 3.90
C TRP A 206 4.88 -21.25 3.63
N GLU A 207 5.50 -21.87 4.64
CA GLU A 207 5.85 -23.28 4.61
C GLU A 207 4.66 -24.13 5.08
N GLY A 208 4.24 -25.11 4.28
CA GLY A 208 3.15 -26.02 4.62
C GLY A 208 2.00 -26.03 3.61
N HIS A 209 1.21 -27.11 3.64
CA HIS A 209 0.15 -27.37 2.67
C HIS A 209 -1.22 -26.80 3.07
N ASP A 210 -1.35 -26.24 4.28
CA ASP A 210 -2.65 -25.88 4.86
C ASP A 210 -3.03 -24.40 4.65
N VAL A 211 -2.12 -23.59 4.09
CA VAL A 211 -2.38 -22.17 3.79
C VAL A 211 -2.78 -22.01 2.32
N TYR A 212 -4.07 -21.78 2.08
CA TYR A 212 -4.65 -21.65 0.74
C TYR A 212 -4.93 -20.19 0.35
N THR A 213 -5.22 -19.33 1.32
CA THR A 213 -5.50 -17.91 1.12
C THR A 213 -4.68 -17.09 2.10
N VAL A 214 -4.05 -16.04 1.58
CA VAL A 214 -3.31 -15.07 2.38
C VAL A 214 -3.90 -13.69 2.17
N THR A 215 -3.97 -12.93 3.24
CA THR A 215 -4.50 -11.57 3.26
C THR A 215 -3.41 -10.61 3.70
N CYS A 216 -3.11 -9.63 2.84
CA CYS A 216 -2.32 -8.47 3.20
C CYS A 216 -3.24 -7.39 3.79
N HIS A 217 -2.95 -6.94 5.00
CA HIS A 217 -3.59 -5.80 5.64
C HIS A 217 -2.62 -4.60 5.61
N VAL A 218 -3.05 -3.51 4.99
CA VAL A 218 -2.31 -2.25 4.90
C VAL A 218 -3.00 -1.21 5.76
N SER A 219 -2.31 -0.75 6.81
CA SER A 219 -2.76 0.32 7.70
C SER A 219 -2.14 1.66 7.29
N HIS A 220 -2.96 2.69 7.14
CA HIS A 220 -2.50 4.04 6.76
C HIS A 220 -3.45 5.11 7.30
N LEU A 221 -2.94 6.32 7.58
CA LEU A 221 -3.73 7.43 8.14
C LEU A 221 -4.89 7.88 7.25
N THR A 222 -4.85 7.56 5.95
CA THR A 222 -5.91 7.89 4.99
C THR A 222 -6.93 6.77 4.81
N GLY A 223 -6.78 5.66 5.54
CA GLY A 223 -7.66 4.51 5.51
C GLY A 223 -6.91 3.19 5.37
N ASN A 224 -7.48 2.15 5.96
CA ASN A 224 -6.95 0.79 5.92
C ASN A 224 -7.45 0.06 4.67
N LYS A 225 -6.63 -0.82 4.11
CA LYS A 225 -6.97 -1.66 2.95
C LYS A 225 -6.57 -3.11 3.20
N CYS A 226 -7.42 -4.04 2.79
CA CYS A 226 -7.12 -5.47 2.82
C CYS A 226 -7.20 -6.04 1.41
N LEU A 227 -6.21 -6.82 1.01
CA LEU A 227 -6.24 -7.58 -0.24
C LEU A 227 -5.95 -9.04 0.09
N SER A 228 -6.70 -9.96 -0.51
CA SER A 228 -6.48 -11.40 -0.35
C SER A 228 -6.14 -12.04 -1.68
N THR A 229 -5.25 -13.03 -1.65
CA THR A 229 -4.93 -13.85 -2.82
C THR A 229 -4.85 -15.32 -2.44
N LYS A 230 -5.21 -16.18 -3.38
CA LYS A 230 -5.02 -17.63 -3.21
C LYS A 230 -3.57 -17.97 -3.52
N LEU A 231 -2.95 -18.71 -2.62
CA LEU A 231 -1.66 -19.32 -2.91
C LEU A 231 -1.92 -20.42 -3.93
N ASN A 232 -1.34 -20.27 -5.12
CA ASN A 232 -1.18 -21.42 -5.99
C ASN A 232 -0.23 -22.35 -5.25
N SER A 233 -0.77 -23.38 -4.58
CA SER A 233 0.04 -24.52 -4.18
C SER A 233 0.77 -24.90 -5.44
N GLY A 234 2.10 -24.70 -5.45
CA GLY A 234 2.88 -25.24 -6.52
C GLY A 234 2.51 -26.71 -6.56
N LEU A 235 1.73 -27.11 -7.56
CA LEU A 235 1.93 -28.41 -8.14
C LEU A 235 3.38 -28.29 -8.57
N ARG A 236 4.29 -28.67 -7.66
CA ARG A 236 5.52 -29.29 -8.05
C ARG A 236 4.99 -30.41 -8.92
N THR A 237 4.89 -30.17 -10.22
CA THR A 237 5.30 -31.16 -11.18
C THR A 237 6.78 -31.37 -10.85
N SER A 238 7.04 -32.03 -9.73
CA SER A 238 7.88 -33.19 -9.71
C SER A 238 7.35 -33.99 -10.88
N GLY A 239 7.85 -33.68 -12.07
CA GLY A 239 8.00 -34.67 -13.11
C GLY A 239 8.84 -35.72 -12.42
N SER A 240 8.15 -36.61 -11.71
CA SER A 240 8.75 -37.68 -10.95
C SER A 240 9.69 -38.34 -11.95
N PRO A 241 11.02 -38.30 -11.73
CA PRO A 241 11.97 -38.87 -12.68
C PRO A 241 11.68 -40.37 -12.89
N ALA A 242 10.93 -40.99 -11.97
CA ALA A 242 10.37 -42.33 -12.10
C ALA A 242 9.49 -42.51 -13.36
N LEU A 243 8.63 -41.56 -13.74
CA LEU A 243 7.71 -41.74 -14.87
C LEU A 243 8.39 -41.53 -16.23
N SER A 244 9.38 -40.63 -16.33
CA SER A 244 10.19 -40.50 -17.55
C SER A 244 11.19 -41.65 -17.69
N SER A 245 11.83 -42.08 -16.60
CA SER A 245 12.74 -43.24 -16.62
C SER A 245 12.02 -44.55 -16.92
N LEU A 246 10.80 -44.77 -16.39
CA LEU A 246 10.01 -45.96 -16.73
C LEU A 246 9.65 -46.00 -18.23
N ARG A 247 9.29 -44.84 -18.80
CA ARG A 247 9.01 -44.72 -20.25
C ARG A 247 10.26 -44.97 -21.10
N ILE A 248 11.42 -44.47 -20.69
CA ILE A 248 12.71 -44.71 -21.37
C ILE A 248 13.08 -46.21 -21.29
N ILE A 249 12.95 -46.84 -20.12
CA ILE A 249 13.22 -48.27 -19.93
C ILE A 249 12.28 -49.12 -20.80
N LEU A 250 10.99 -48.77 -20.85
CA LEU A 250 10.01 -49.47 -21.69
C LEU A 250 10.38 -49.35 -23.18
N TYR A 251 10.79 -48.17 -23.64
CA TYR A 251 11.17 -47.92 -25.03
C TYR A 251 12.42 -48.71 -25.43
N VAL A 252 13.44 -48.75 -24.56
CA VAL A 252 14.67 -49.53 -24.79
C VAL A 252 14.35 -51.03 -24.85
N LYS A 253 13.51 -51.55 -23.94
CA LYS A 253 13.10 -52.96 -23.98
C LYS A 253 12.28 -53.30 -25.23
N LEU A 254 11.38 -52.42 -25.66
CA LEU A 254 10.59 -52.62 -26.87
C LEU A 254 11.48 -52.62 -28.12
N SER A 255 12.44 -51.69 -28.24
CA SER A 255 13.40 -51.69 -29.34
C SER A 255 14.25 -52.97 -29.38
N LEU A 256 14.74 -53.45 -28.23
CA LEU A 256 15.50 -54.70 -28.17
C LEU A 256 14.66 -55.90 -28.61
N PHE A 257 13.39 -55.95 -28.22
CA PHE A 257 12.47 -57.01 -28.62
C PHE A 257 12.24 -57.03 -30.13
N VAL A 258 12.04 -55.85 -30.75
CA VAL A 258 11.89 -55.73 -32.21
C VAL A 258 13.15 -56.19 -32.94
N VAL A 259 14.34 -55.81 -32.45
CA VAL A 259 15.62 -56.26 -33.05
C VAL A 259 15.75 -57.78 -33.00
N ILE A 260 15.40 -58.41 -31.87
CA ILE A 260 15.43 -59.87 -31.72
C ILE A 260 14.45 -60.54 -32.70
N LEU A 261 13.25 -60.00 -32.90
CA LEU A 261 12.29 -60.51 -33.87
C LEU A 261 12.79 -60.41 -35.32
N VAL A 262 13.49 -59.33 -35.67
CA VAL A 262 14.10 -59.18 -37.00
C VAL A 262 15.20 -60.20 -37.22
N ILE A 263 16.08 -60.40 -36.22
CA ILE A 263 17.18 -61.38 -36.32
C ILE A 263 16.62 -62.80 -36.43
N THR A 264 15.66 -63.17 -35.57
CA THR A 264 15.04 -64.50 -35.61
C THR A 264 14.28 -64.73 -36.90
N GLY A 265 13.55 -63.72 -37.41
CA GLY A 265 12.91 -63.76 -38.71
C GLY A 265 13.90 -63.96 -39.86
N PHE A 266 15.04 -63.26 -39.83
CA PHE A 266 16.09 -63.40 -40.83
C PHE A 266 16.74 -64.79 -40.81
N VAL A 267 17.07 -65.32 -39.62
CA VAL A 267 17.61 -66.69 -39.46
C VAL A 267 16.60 -67.73 -39.94
N PHE A 268 15.32 -67.55 -39.63
CA PHE A 268 14.26 -68.46 -40.10
C PHE A 268 14.12 -68.41 -41.63
N PHE A 269 14.17 -67.21 -42.21
CA PHE A 269 14.12 -67.03 -43.67
C PHE A 269 15.34 -67.62 -44.37
N GLN A 270 16.54 -67.45 -43.81
CA GLN A 270 17.75 -68.12 -44.30
C GLN A 270 17.62 -69.63 -44.24
N ARG A 271 17.06 -70.20 -43.15
CA ARG A 271 16.81 -71.64 -43.05
C ARG A 271 15.82 -72.15 -44.11
N ILE A 272 14.74 -71.41 -44.37
CA ILE A 272 13.79 -71.76 -45.44
C ILE A 272 14.47 -71.74 -46.80
N ASN A 273 15.31 -70.73 -47.07
CA ASN A 273 16.05 -70.64 -48.33
C ASN A 273 17.10 -71.75 -48.46
N ASP A 274 17.81 -72.12 -47.40
CA ASP A 274 18.74 -73.26 -47.41
C ASP A 274 18.02 -74.59 -47.69
N VAL A 275 16.83 -74.79 -47.13
CA VAL A 275 15.99 -75.97 -47.42
C VAL A 275 15.51 -75.95 -48.88
N ARG A 276 15.09 -74.78 -49.39
CA ARG A 276 14.65 -74.61 -50.78
C ARG A 276 15.78 -74.85 -51.80
N MET A 277 16.98 -74.34 -51.52
CA MET A 277 18.18 -74.54 -52.36
C MET A 277 18.64 -76.00 -52.37
N LYS A 278 18.47 -76.74 -51.27
CA LYS A 278 18.74 -78.19 -51.23
C LYS A 278 17.74 -79.01 -52.06
N VAL A 279 16.50 -78.54 -52.21
CA VAL A 279 15.48 -79.19 -53.07
C VAL A 279 15.77 -78.92 -54.55
N GLU A 280 16.21 -77.71 -54.92
CA GLU A 280 16.58 -77.39 -56.31
C GLU A 280 17.93 -77.98 -56.74
N GLY A 281 18.87 -78.21 -55.80
CA GLY A 281 20.13 -78.93 -56.06
C GLY A 281 19.98 -80.45 -56.26
N ALA A 282 18.89 -81.05 -55.77
CA ALA A 282 18.58 -82.47 -55.98
C ALA A 282 17.84 -82.73 -57.31
N GLY A 283 17.38 -81.68 -58.00
CA GLY A 283 16.67 -81.79 -59.28
C GLY A 283 17.56 -81.92 -60.52
N ASN A 284 18.89 -81.72 -60.41
CA ASN A 284 19.83 -81.76 -61.53
C ASN A 284 20.77 -82.98 -61.53
N GLN A 285 20.40 -84.08 -60.86
CA GLN A 285 21.11 -85.38 -60.91
C GLN A 285 20.21 -86.51 -61.43
N LEU A 286 19.28 -86.20 -62.33
CA LEU A 286 18.51 -87.16 -63.14
C LEU A 286 18.46 -86.67 -64.59
N ASN A 287 19.61 -86.67 -65.26
CA ASN A 287 19.75 -86.77 -66.70
C ASN A 287 21.22 -87.08 -67.02
N ILE A 288 21.56 -88.37 -66.93
CA ILE A 288 22.24 -89.25 -67.90
C ILE A 288 22.32 -90.63 -67.24
#